data_AF-A0A1N7P4C0-F1
#
_entry.id   AF-A0A1N7P4C0-F1
#
_cell.length_a   1.000
_cell.length_b   1.000
_cell.length_c   1.000
_cell.angle_alpha   90.00
_cell.angle_beta   90.00
_cell.angle_gamma   90.00
#
_symmetry.space_group_name_H-M   'P 1'
#
loop_
_entity.id
_entity.type
_entity.pdbx_description
1 polymer ?
#
loop_
_entity_poly.entity_id
_entity_poly.type
_entity_poly.pdbx_seq_one_letter_code
_entity_poly.pdbx_strand_id
1 'polypeptide(L)'
;MHFYPHNIGDHVKDTRHLTLLEEGAYRRLLDHYYTIEKALPLDEADLCRKLLARSDDERKAVGVVLREFFVQTESGWWHKRCEEEIAAGNKRRQQSRENGKKGGRPRKSVPPQELPGGDGRPDTGNPDETQRVIGGLALGSGSRPGDGLESAQVEGLPPCPHERLVEIYHDRMPLNPRIKVLDDSRRKLLAARWKQAARLDVPPFGYHTMQQGLDAWHTFFEICSESDFLTGQAPPSDPGRPPFVASLDFLISPDGFRKCVENHYHRE
;
A
#
# COMPACT_ATOMS: atom_id res chain seq x y z
N MET A 1 8.95 13.66 8.57
CA MET A 1 8.32 12.50 7.89
C MET A 1 9.38 11.45 7.56
N HIS A 2 9.09 10.14 7.69
CA HIS A 2 10.07 9.08 7.37
C HIS A 2 10.01 8.58 5.93
N PHE A 3 8.88 8.78 5.24
CA PHE A 3 8.64 8.31 3.89
C PHE A 3 7.64 9.23 3.21
N TYR A 4 7.88 9.60 1.96
CA TYR A 4 6.92 10.23 1.06
C TYR A 4 7.02 9.59 -0.33
N PRO A 5 5.93 9.53 -1.11
CA PRO A 5 5.96 8.98 -2.45
C PRO A 5 6.73 9.92 -3.39
N HIS A 6 7.77 9.40 -4.03
CA HIS A 6 8.50 10.11 -5.09
C HIS A 6 8.09 9.54 -6.45
N ASN A 7 7.20 10.25 -7.15
CA ASN A 7 6.77 9.86 -8.49
C ASN A 7 7.82 10.31 -9.52
N ILE A 8 8.51 9.33 -10.12
CA ILE A 8 9.59 9.59 -11.09
C ILE A 8 9.05 10.31 -12.33
N GLY A 9 7.86 9.94 -12.82
CA GLY A 9 7.29 10.53 -14.02
C GLY A 9 6.94 12.00 -13.83
N ASP A 10 6.25 12.33 -12.73
CA ASP A 10 5.95 13.72 -12.39
C ASP A 10 7.24 14.51 -12.15
N HIS A 11 8.19 13.93 -11.41
CA HIS A 11 9.45 14.58 -11.11
C HIS A 11 10.20 14.95 -12.38
N VAL A 12 10.44 13.98 -13.27
CA VAL A 12 11.14 14.20 -14.54
C VAL A 12 10.39 15.21 -15.42
N LYS A 13 9.05 15.17 -15.43
CA LYS A 13 8.25 16.13 -16.19
C LYS A 13 8.45 17.56 -15.69
N ASP A 14 8.45 17.74 -14.36
CA ASP A 14 8.52 19.06 -13.73
C ASP A 14 9.96 19.60 -13.62
N THR A 15 10.98 18.75 -13.71
CA THR A 15 12.40 19.14 -13.54
C THR A 15 13.26 19.04 -14.79
N ARG A 16 12.71 18.68 -15.95
CA ARG A 16 13.50 18.38 -17.17
C ARG A 16 14.38 19.53 -17.66
N HIS A 17 13.99 20.76 -17.37
CA HIS A 17 14.72 21.97 -17.77
C HIS A 17 15.79 22.40 -16.78
N LEU A 18 15.86 21.77 -15.61
CA LEU A 18 16.85 22.08 -14.60
C LEU A 18 18.23 21.52 -14.97
N THR A 19 19.26 22.25 -14.58
CA THR A 19 20.63 21.72 -14.55
C THR A 19 20.77 20.67 -13.45
N LEU A 20 21.83 19.84 -13.52
CA LEU A 20 22.09 18.83 -12.48
C LEU A 20 22.26 19.44 -11.06
N LEU A 21 22.79 20.66 -10.97
CA LEU A 21 22.92 21.36 -9.68
C LEU A 21 21.56 21.82 -9.15
N GLU A 22 20.70 22.35 -10.02
CA GLU A 22 19.34 22.77 -9.67
C GLU A 22 18.46 21.57 -9.30
N GLU A 23 18.54 20.47 -10.05
CA GLU A 23 17.84 19.23 -9.71
C GLU A 23 18.29 18.68 -8.35
N GLY A 24 19.61 18.66 -8.10
CA GLY A 24 20.16 18.28 -6.80
C GLY A 24 19.71 19.20 -5.65
N ALA A 25 19.68 20.52 -5.89
CA ALA A 25 19.18 21.49 -4.93
C ALA A 25 17.68 21.30 -4.64
N TYR A 26 16.87 21.07 -5.68
CA TYR A 26 15.44 20.78 -5.55
C TYR A 26 15.21 19.52 -4.72
N ARG A 27 15.93 18.44 -5.02
CA ARG A 27 15.82 17.18 -4.26
C ARG A 27 16.13 17.37 -2.79
N ARG A 28 17.18 18.14 -2.46
CA ARG A 28 17.59 18.45 -1.08
C ARG A 28 16.57 19.35 -0.37
N LEU A 29 16.00 20.34 -1.07
CA LEU A 29 14.97 21.23 -0.54
C LEU A 29 13.72 20.45 -0.15
N LEU A 30 13.26 19.52 -1.00
CA LEU A 30 12.14 18.62 -0.69
C LEU A 30 12.44 17.75 0.53
N ASP A 31 13.63 17.13 0.60
CA ASP A 31 14.02 16.33 1.78
C ASP A 31 13.99 17.17 3.05
N HIS A 32 14.51 18.39 3.01
CA HIS A 32 14.51 19.26 4.18
C HIS A 32 13.07 19.63 4.59
N TYR A 33 12.22 19.98 3.62
CA TYR A 33 10.81 20.31 3.85
C TYR A 33 10.07 19.14 4.51
N TYR A 34 10.18 17.92 3.97
CA TYR A 34 9.53 16.73 4.53
C TYR A 34 10.14 16.29 5.86
N THR A 35 11.40 16.63 6.12
CA THR A 35 12.04 16.37 7.42
C THR A 35 11.42 17.23 8.51
N ILE A 36 11.28 18.54 8.26
CA ILE A 36 10.74 19.49 9.25
C ILE A 36 9.20 19.57 9.26
N GLU A 37 8.55 19.06 8.21
CA GLU A 37 7.10 19.10 7.99
C GLU A 37 6.50 20.51 8.12
N LYS A 38 7.24 21.53 7.65
CA LYS A 38 6.91 22.96 7.73
C LYS A 38 7.53 23.72 6.55
N ALA A 39 7.04 24.93 6.29
CA ALA A 39 7.66 25.88 5.37
C ALA A 39 9.15 26.08 5.70
N LEU A 40 9.97 26.18 4.65
CA LEU A 40 11.42 26.34 4.79
C LEU A 40 11.74 27.78 5.25
N PRO A 41 12.76 27.98 6.10
CA PRO A 41 13.15 29.33 6.55
C PRO A 41 13.47 30.29 5.39
N LEU A 42 13.15 31.58 5.55
CA LEU A 42 13.46 32.61 4.56
C LEU A 42 14.96 32.92 4.43
N ASP A 43 15.76 32.56 5.44
CA ASP A 43 17.21 32.72 5.42
C ASP A 43 17.85 31.72 4.45
N GLU A 44 18.11 32.19 3.22
CA GLU A 44 18.76 31.40 2.18
C GLU A 44 20.16 30.93 2.56
N ALA A 45 20.90 31.68 3.38
CA ALA A 45 22.25 31.29 3.78
C ALA A 45 22.21 30.10 4.75
N ASP A 46 21.26 30.11 5.68
CA ASP A 46 21.00 28.98 6.57
C ASP A 46 20.46 27.76 5.81
N LEU A 47 19.58 27.97 4.82
CA LEU A 47 19.15 26.90 3.92
C LEU A 47 20.32 26.28 3.17
N CYS A 48 21.16 27.07 2.52
CA CYS A 48 22.34 26.57 1.81
C CYS A 48 23.23 25.71 2.72
N ARG A 49 23.43 26.15 3.98
CA ARG A 49 24.19 25.37 4.98
C ARG A 49 23.55 24.01 5.27
N LYS A 50 22.22 23.96 5.46
CA LYS A 50 21.48 22.72 5.75
C LYS A 50 21.45 21.77 4.55
N LEU A 51 21.42 22.30 3.34
CA LEU A 51 21.39 21.54 2.08
C LEU A 51 22.78 21.09 1.63
N LEU A 52 23.85 21.56 2.31
CA LEU A 52 25.25 21.36 1.93
C LEU A 52 25.64 22.04 0.61
N ALA A 53 24.94 23.09 0.21
CA ALA A 53 25.32 23.94 -0.93
C ALA A 53 26.51 24.84 -0.51
N ARG A 54 27.73 24.45 -0.89
CA ARG A 54 28.97 25.08 -0.41
C ARG A 54 29.50 26.09 -1.42
N SER A 55 29.52 25.71 -2.70
CA SER A 55 29.99 26.54 -3.80
C SER A 55 28.98 27.62 -4.19
N ASP A 56 29.44 28.66 -4.87
CA ASP A 56 28.58 29.75 -5.33
C ASP A 56 27.54 29.26 -6.34
N ASP A 57 27.87 28.28 -7.17
CA ASP A 57 26.96 27.74 -8.17
C ASP A 57 25.87 26.86 -7.53
N GLU A 58 26.20 26.07 -6.49
CA GLU A 58 25.19 25.37 -5.69
C GLU A 58 24.26 26.35 -4.96
N ARG A 59 24.78 27.45 -4.42
CA ARG A 59 23.98 28.48 -3.75
C ARG A 59 23.03 29.18 -4.73
N LYS A 60 23.52 29.53 -5.93
CA LYS A 60 22.68 30.08 -7.00
C LYS A 60 21.57 29.10 -7.40
N ALA A 61 21.90 27.82 -7.55
CA ALA A 61 20.94 26.76 -7.88
C ALA A 61 19.82 26.66 -6.83
N VAL A 62 20.15 26.70 -5.53
CA VAL A 62 19.15 26.76 -4.44
C VAL A 62 18.21 27.96 -4.62
N GLY A 63 18.76 29.15 -4.89
CA GLY A 63 17.94 30.35 -5.10
C GLY A 63 17.03 30.27 -6.34
N VAL A 64 17.50 29.72 -7.46
CA VAL A 64 16.69 29.51 -8.67
C VAL A 64 15.50 28.60 -8.37
N VAL A 65 15.78 27.45 -7.76
CA VAL A 65 14.76 26.46 -7.43
C VAL A 65 13.74 26.99 -6.42
N LEU A 66 14.19 27.73 -5.40
CA LEU A 66 13.29 28.37 -4.43
C LEU A 66 12.29 29.30 -5.12
N ARG A 67 12.77 30.15 -6.04
CA ARG A 67 11.90 31.08 -6.76
C ARG A 67 10.95 30.41 -7.74
N GLU A 68 11.34 29.26 -8.29
CA GLU A 68 10.53 28.56 -9.28
C GLU A 68 9.47 27.64 -8.66
N PHE A 69 9.86 26.82 -7.67
CA PHE A 69 8.98 25.76 -7.14
C PHE A 69 8.34 26.10 -5.80
N PHE A 70 8.83 27.12 -5.09
CA PHE A 70 8.32 27.50 -3.78
C PHE A 70 7.69 28.89 -3.81
N VAL A 71 6.67 29.07 -2.99
CA VAL A 71 6.00 30.36 -2.78
C VAL A 71 6.58 30.99 -1.53
N GLN A 72 7.16 32.18 -1.66
CA GLN A 72 7.59 32.95 -0.49
C GLN A 72 6.36 33.45 0.28
N THR A 73 6.27 33.12 1.57
CA THR A 73 5.22 33.59 2.48
C THR A 73 5.85 34.24 3.71
N GLU A 74 5.04 34.89 4.54
CA GLU A 74 5.49 35.42 5.84
C GLU A 74 6.07 34.32 6.74
N SER A 75 5.59 33.08 6.59
CA SER A 75 5.99 31.94 7.41
C SER A 75 7.20 31.17 6.88
N GLY A 76 7.70 31.52 5.68
CA GLY A 76 8.76 30.77 4.99
C GLY A 76 8.45 30.48 3.53
N TRP A 77 9.34 29.73 2.89
CA TRP A 77 9.13 29.17 1.55
C TRP A 77 8.22 27.95 1.64
N TRP A 78 7.06 28.08 1.01
CA TRP A 78 5.96 27.12 1.06
C TRP A 78 5.86 26.32 -0.23
N HIS A 79 5.53 25.03 -0.14
CA HIS A 79 5.40 24.16 -1.32
C HIS A 79 4.10 23.35 -1.28
N LYS A 80 3.22 23.61 -2.25
CA LYS A 80 1.86 23.03 -2.32
C LYS A 80 1.84 21.52 -2.17
N ARG A 81 2.59 20.81 -3.01
CA ARG A 81 2.64 19.34 -3.00
C ARG A 81 3.17 18.79 -1.67
N CYS A 82 4.09 19.50 -1.01
CA CYS A 82 4.63 19.05 0.26
C CYS A 82 3.56 19.12 1.34
N GLU A 83 2.82 20.23 1.41
CA GLU A 83 1.71 20.38 2.36
C GLU A 83 0.60 19.36 2.14
N GLU A 84 0.20 19.11 0.89
CA GLU A 84 -0.83 18.13 0.58
C GLU A 84 -0.42 16.72 1.07
N GLU A 85 0.83 16.32 0.84
CA GLU A 85 1.38 15.04 1.31
C GLU A 85 1.54 14.97 2.83
N ILE A 86 2.00 16.05 3.47
CA ILE A 86 2.12 16.14 4.93
C ILE A 86 0.73 16.07 5.57
N ALA A 87 -0.25 16.79 5.05
CA ALA A 87 -1.64 16.76 5.53
C ALA A 87 -2.25 15.36 5.39
N ALA A 88 -2.09 14.74 4.22
CA ALA A 88 -2.55 13.37 4.00
C ALA A 88 -1.86 12.37 4.92
N GLY A 89 -0.54 12.50 5.12
CA GLY A 89 0.24 11.69 6.05
C GLY A 89 -0.21 11.86 7.50
N ASN A 90 -0.41 13.10 7.94
CA ASN A 90 -0.92 13.44 9.28
C ASN A 90 -2.30 12.84 9.52
N LYS A 91 -3.20 12.93 8.55
CA LYS A 91 -4.54 12.33 8.63
C LYS A 91 -4.46 10.81 8.81
N ARG A 92 -3.62 10.12 8.04
CA ARG A 92 -3.40 8.66 8.18
C ARG A 92 -2.85 8.33 9.57
N ARG A 93 -1.82 9.06 10.03
CA ARG A 93 -1.23 8.87 11.37
C ARG A 93 -2.25 9.07 12.49
N GLN A 94 -3.09 10.10 12.39
CA GLN A 94 -4.15 10.35 13.37
C GLN A 94 -5.18 9.23 13.40
N GLN A 95 -5.68 8.81 12.23
CA GLN A 95 -6.63 7.69 12.13
C GLN A 95 -6.05 6.40 12.72
N SER A 96 -4.78 6.08 12.41
CA SER A 96 -4.11 4.92 13.01
C SER A 96 -3.99 5.02 14.53
N ARG A 97 -3.71 6.22 15.07
CA ARG A 97 -3.66 6.45 16.53
C ARG A 97 -5.03 6.28 17.18
N GLU A 98 -6.08 6.83 16.57
CA GLU A 98 -7.46 6.70 17.06
C GLU A 98 -7.94 5.24 17.04
N ASN A 99 -7.65 4.51 15.96
CA ASN A 99 -7.95 3.08 15.85
C ASN A 99 -7.15 2.26 16.87
N GLY A 100 -5.88 2.61 17.11
CA GLY A 100 -5.06 2.01 18.15
C GLY A 100 -5.64 2.21 19.56
N LYS A 101 -6.13 3.41 19.87
CA LYS A 101 -6.80 3.72 21.16
C LYS A 101 -8.07 2.90 21.38
N LYS A 102 -8.81 2.58 20.32
CA LYS A 102 -10.03 1.75 20.38
C LYS A 102 -9.75 0.27 20.66
N GLY A 103 -8.49 -0.15 20.69
CA GLY A 103 -8.07 -1.51 20.96
C GLY A 103 -8.14 -2.38 19.71
N GLY A 104 -6.97 -2.72 19.14
CA GLY A 104 -6.88 -3.65 17.99
C GLY A 104 -6.92 -5.13 18.38
N ARG A 105 -6.80 -5.44 19.68
CA ARG A 105 -6.83 -6.81 20.18
C ARG A 105 -8.20 -7.08 20.80
N PRO A 106 -8.99 -8.03 20.27
CA PRO A 106 -10.21 -8.48 20.94
C PRO A 106 -9.87 -8.90 22.37
N ARG A 107 -10.62 -8.40 23.37
CA ARG A 107 -10.52 -8.93 24.72
C ARG A 107 -10.88 -10.42 24.67
N LYS A 108 -9.99 -11.27 25.19
CA LYS A 108 -10.21 -12.72 25.28
C LYS A 108 -11.38 -12.95 26.25
N SER A 109 -12.61 -13.03 25.74
CA SER A 109 -13.82 -13.28 26.52
C SER A 109 -14.08 -14.79 26.65
N VAL A 110 -13.12 -15.52 27.21
CA VAL A 110 -13.33 -16.91 27.63
C VAL A 110 -12.83 -17.01 29.06
N PRO A 111 -13.72 -17.20 30.06
CA PRO A 111 -13.30 -17.59 31.41
C PRO A 111 -12.56 -18.93 31.32
N PRO A 112 -11.49 -19.16 32.09
CA PRO A 112 -10.86 -20.47 32.17
C PRO A 112 -11.90 -21.52 32.56
N GLN A 113 -12.09 -22.51 31.71
CA GLN A 113 -12.89 -23.68 32.03
C GLN A 113 -12.05 -24.53 33.01
N GLU A 114 -12.47 -24.60 34.26
CA GLU A 114 -11.82 -25.39 35.30
C GLU A 114 -11.88 -26.88 34.94
N LEU A 115 -10.72 -27.50 34.69
CA LEU A 115 -10.53 -28.94 34.70
C LEU A 115 -10.28 -29.37 36.15
N PRO A 116 -10.92 -30.44 36.66
CA PRO A 116 -10.73 -30.87 38.03
C PRO A 116 -9.44 -31.71 38.18
N GLY A 117 -8.64 -31.37 39.19
CA GLY A 117 -7.73 -32.29 39.87
C GLY A 117 -6.26 -32.25 39.46
N GLY A 118 -5.42 -31.69 40.32
CA GLY A 118 -3.96 -31.80 40.25
C GLY A 118 -3.25 -30.87 41.25
N ASP A 119 -2.92 -31.41 42.42
CA ASP A 119 -2.38 -30.73 43.59
C ASP A 119 -0.98 -30.11 43.39
N GLY A 120 -0.67 -29.05 44.15
CA GLY A 120 0.70 -28.73 44.59
C GLY A 120 1.38 -27.48 44.00
N ARG A 121 1.22 -26.34 44.70
CA ARG A 121 1.99 -25.07 44.61
C ARG A 121 3.51 -25.27 44.85
N PRO A 122 4.44 -24.37 44.41
CA PRO A 122 4.38 -22.94 44.74
C PRO A 122 4.77 -21.92 43.66
N ASP A 123 4.37 -20.70 43.97
CA ASP A 123 4.73 -19.40 43.40
C ASP A 123 6.25 -19.25 43.25
N THR A 124 6.71 -19.10 42.00
CA THR A 124 8.03 -18.56 41.68
C THR A 124 7.88 -17.52 40.59
N GLY A 125 7.96 -16.26 41.01
CA GLY A 125 8.76 -15.22 40.36
C GLY A 125 8.59 -15.04 38.86
N ASN A 126 7.91 -13.96 38.49
CA ASN A 126 7.98 -13.34 37.18
C ASN A 126 9.45 -13.21 36.71
N PRO A 127 9.88 -13.85 35.61
CA PRO A 127 11.15 -13.51 34.99
C PRO A 127 10.92 -12.29 34.09
N ASP A 128 11.40 -11.16 34.59
CA ASP A 128 11.74 -9.98 33.81
C ASP A 128 12.94 -10.35 32.92
N GLU A 129 12.70 -11.07 31.82
CA GLU A 129 13.73 -11.42 30.84
C GLU A 129 13.35 -10.95 29.44
N THR A 130 13.66 -9.67 29.19
CA THR A 130 14.04 -9.17 27.87
C THR A 130 15.33 -9.84 27.40
N GLN A 131 15.23 -10.82 26.50
CA GLN A 131 16.30 -11.25 25.59
C GLN A 131 15.67 -11.87 24.33
N ARG A 132 16.23 -11.80 23.13
CA ARG A 132 17.30 -11.02 22.50
C ARG A 132 16.92 -10.99 21.02
N VAL A 133 16.99 -9.81 20.40
CA VAL A 133 16.86 -9.67 18.95
C VAL A 133 18.06 -10.35 18.30
N ILE A 134 17.84 -11.49 17.64
CA ILE A 134 18.77 -12.02 16.64
C ILE A 134 17.97 -12.39 15.40
N GLY A 135 18.03 -11.46 14.44
CA GLY A 135 18.14 -11.64 12.99
C GLY A 135 17.43 -12.80 12.31
N GLY A 136 16.46 -12.46 11.47
CA GLY A 136 16.12 -13.24 10.27
C GLY A 136 14.63 -13.31 9.99
N LEU A 137 14.23 -12.83 8.81
CA LEU A 137 12.89 -12.95 8.20
C LEU A 137 11.87 -11.85 8.54
N ALA A 138 12.25 -10.59 8.29
CA ALA A 138 11.27 -9.60 7.85
C ALA A 138 10.86 -9.95 6.41
N LEU A 139 9.71 -10.61 6.25
CA LEU A 139 8.99 -10.68 4.99
C LEU A 139 8.53 -9.26 4.65
N GLY A 140 9.39 -8.55 3.92
CA GLY A 140 9.12 -7.25 3.35
C GLY A 140 7.92 -7.36 2.41
N SER A 141 6.81 -6.75 2.82
CA SER A 141 5.68 -6.43 1.97
C SER A 141 6.14 -5.43 0.91
N GLY A 142 6.69 -5.97 -0.18
CA GLY A 142 7.05 -5.24 -1.39
C GLY A 142 5.79 -4.89 -2.18
N SER A 143 5.13 -3.81 -1.80
CA SER A 143 4.11 -3.18 -2.65
C SER A 143 4.79 -2.23 -3.63
N ARG A 144 5.00 -2.70 -4.86
CA ARG A 144 5.23 -1.84 -6.03
C ARG A 144 3.89 -1.27 -6.49
N PRO A 145 3.84 0.00 -6.91
CA PRO A 145 2.95 0.42 -7.98
C PRO A 145 3.80 0.91 -9.16
N GLY A 146 3.82 0.11 -10.22
CA GLY A 146 4.05 0.58 -11.58
C GLY A 146 2.71 0.90 -12.23
N ASP A 147 2.73 1.90 -13.11
CA ASP A 147 1.72 2.28 -14.10
C ASP A 147 0.43 2.91 -13.56
N GLY A 148 0.55 4.21 -13.25
CA GLY A 148 -0.52 5.16 -13.48
C GLY A 148 -0.49 5.60 -14.94
N LEU A 149 -1.14 4.80 -15.79
CA LEU A 149 -1.94 5.37 -16.85
C LEU A 149 -2.89 6.36 -16.18
N GLU A 150 -2.94 7.57 -16.74
CA GLU A 150 -3.67 8.71 -16.22
C GLU A 150 -5.04 8.35 -15.63
N SER A 151 -5.35 9.07 -14.56
CA SER A 151 -6.69 9.27 -14.04
C SER A 151 -7.61 9.87 -15.10
N ALA A 152 -8.09 9.03 -16.02
CA ALA A 152 -9.43 9.19 -16.55
C ALA A 152 -10.37 8.87 -15.40
N GLN A 153 -11.07 9.87 -14.89
CA GLN A 153 -12.36 9.60 -14.27
C GLN A 153 -13.19 8.89 -15.35
N VAL A 154 -13.47 7.60 -15.15
CA VAL A 154 -14.38 6.89 -16.05
C VAL A 154 -15.78 7.33 -15.62
N GLU A 155 -16.22 8.48 -16.15
CA GLU A 155 -17.63 8.84 -16.10
C GLU A 155 -18.45 7.63 -16.59
N GLY A 156 -19.38 7.16 -15.77
CA GLY A 156 -20.28 6.06 -16.12
C GLY A 156 -19.91 4.67 -15.63
N LEU A 157 -18.76 4.43 -14.98
CA LEU A 157 -18.49 3.10 -14.42
C LEU A 157 -19.39 2.83 -13.19
N PRO A 158 -20.12 1.70 -13.13
CA PRO A 158 -20.93 1.35 -11.96
C PRO A 158 -20.07 1.20 -10.69
N PRO A 159 -20.64 1.51 -9.51
CA PRO A 159 -19.96 1.28 -8.24
C PRO A 159 -19.64 -0.21 -8.06
N CYS A 160 -18.51 -0.51 -7.39
CA CYS A 160 -18.10 -1.89 -7.16
C CYS A 160 -19.16 -2.66 -6.34
N PRO A 161 -19.72 -3.76 -6.87
CA PRO A 161 -20.73 -4.55 -6.18
C PRO A 161 -20.08 -5.57 -5.24
N HIS A 162 -19.51 -5.10 -4.13
CA HIS A 162 -18.65 -5.88 -3.23
C HIS A 162 -19.26 -7.22 -2.81
N GLU A 163 -20.52 -7.22 -2.37
CA GLU A 163 -21.23 -8.42 -1.91
C GLU A 163 -21.36 -9.44 -3.04
N ARG A 164 -21.72 -8.97 -4.25
CA ARG A 164 -21.87 -9.84 -5.43
C ARG A 164 -20.54 -10.45 -5.87
N LEU A 165 -19.44 -9.69 -5.81
CA LEU A 165 -18.11 -10.25 -6.12
C LEU A 165 -17.68 -11.33 -5.11
N VAL A 166 -18.04 -11.16 -3.83
CA VAL A 166 -17.77 -12.17 -2.80
C VAL A 166 -18.64 -13.42 -3.03
N GLU A 167 -19.91 -13.24 -3.41
CA GLU A 167 -20.81 -14.35 -3.79
C GLU A 167 -20.24 -15.14 -4.96
N ILE A 168 -19.82 -14.46 -6.04
CA ILE A 168 -19.19 -15.11 -7.20
C ILE A 168 -17.92 -15.85 -6.79
N TYR A 169 -17.04 -15.25 -6.00
CA TYR A 169 -15.83 -15.92 -5.50
C TYR A 169 -16.17 -17.20 -4.71
N HIS A 170 -17.19 -17.16 -3.84
CA HIS A 170 -17.61 -18.34 -3.08
C HIS A 170 -18.23 -19.44 -3.93
N ASP A 171 -18.94 -19.06 -4.99
CA ASP A 171 -19.58 -20.00 -5.92
C ASP A 171 -18.55 -20.67 -6.84
N ARG A 172 -17.64 -19.88 -7.41
CA ARG A 172 -16.65 -20.36 -8.40
C ARG A 172 -15.42 -20.98 -7.78
N MET A 173 -15.05 -20.61 -6.55
CA MET A 173 -13.87 -21.16 -5.86
C MET A 173 -14.25 -21.82 -4.53
N PRO A 174 -15.05 -22.91 -4.53
CA PRO A 174 -15.58 -23.53 -3.32
C PRO A 174 -14.51 -24.19 -2.43
N LEU A 175 -13.35 -24.53 -2.99
CA LEU A 175 -12.21 -25.11 -2.25
C LEU A 175 -11.36 -24.05 -1.52
N ASN A 176 -11.54 -22.77 -1.87
CA ASN A 176 -10.72 -21.68 -1.36
C ASN A 176 -11.32 -21.09 -0.07
N PRO A 177 -10.52 -20.40 0.77
CA PRO A 177 -10.99 -19.84 2.03
C PRO A 177 -12.18 -18.90 1.86
N ARG A 178 -13.28 -19.18 2.58
CA ARG A 178 -14.46 -18.33 2.58
C ARG A 178 -14.20 -17.01 3.32
N ILE A 179 -14.75 -15.94 2.76
CA ILE A 179 -14.74 -14.62 3.39
C ILE A 179 -15.86 -14.56 4.42
N LYS A 180 -15.45 -14.43 5.69
CA LYS A 180 -16.36 -14.30 6.84
C LYS A 180 -16.55 -12.85 7.29
N VAL A 181 -15.59 -11.98 6.96
CA VAL A 181 -15.58 -10.56 7.35
C VAL A 181 -15.21 -9.74 6.12
N LEU A 182 -16.13 -8.90 5.66
CA LEU A 182 -15.91 -7.97 4.56
C LEU A 182 -15.71 -6.55 5.11
N ASP A 183 -14.51 -6.32 5.66
CA ASP A 183 -14.12 -5.04 6.26
C ASP A 183 -13.81 -3.95 5.22
N ASP A 184 -13.58 -2.73 5.70
CA ASP A 184 -13.28 -1.57 4.86
C ASP A 184 -12.02 -1.74 4.02
N SER A 185 -11.03 -2.51 4.50
CA SER A 185 -9.78 -2.75 3.78
C SER A 185 -10.03 -3.63 2.56
N ARG A 186 -10.76 -4.73 2.73
CA ARG A 186 -11.18 -5.61 1.63
C ARG A 186 -12.09 -4.90 0.64
N ARG A 187 -13.02 -4.08 1.13
CA ARG A 187 -13.90 -3.27 0.26
C ARG A 187 -13.09 -2.33 -0.63
N LYS A 188 -12.11 -1.63 -0.05
CA LYS A 188 -11.20 -0.75 -0.82
C LYS A 188 -10.39 -1.53 -1.87
N LEU A 189 -9.88 -2.71 -1.53
CA LEU A 189 -9.15 -3.55 -2.48
C LEU A 189 -10.04 -4.03 -3.64
N LEU A 190 -11.24 -4.54 -3.33
CA LEU A 190 -12.23 -4.94 -4.35
C LEU A 190 -12.58 -3.75 -5.25
N ALA A 191 -12.88 -2.59 -4.69
CA ALA A 191 -13.20 -1.40 -5.47
C ALA A 191 -12.04 -0.94 -6.37
N ALA A 192 -10.79 -1.06 -5.89
CA ALA A 192 -9.62 -0.76 -6.69
C ALA A 192 -9.47 -1.75 -7.86
N ARG A 193 -9.61 -3.05 -7.61
CA ARG A 193 -9.53 -4.07 -8.67
C ARG A 193 -10.69 -4.01 -9.64
N TRP A 194 -11.90 -3.73 -9.19
CA TRP A 194 -13.04 -3.46 -10.06
C TRP A 194 -12.70 -2.36 -11.06
N LYS A 195 -12.22 -1.20 -10.58
CA LYS A 195 -11.82 -0.10 -11.48
C LYS A 195 -10.66 -0.44 -12.41
N GLN A 196 -9.67 -1.21 -11.94
CA GLN A 196 -8.55 -1.64 -12.79
C GLN A 196 -9.03 -2.60 -13.88
N ALA A 197 -9.77 -3.64 -13.50
CA ALA A 197 -10.29 -4.65 -14.41
C ALA A 197 -11.24 -4.05 -15.47
N ALA A 198 -12.04 -3.05 -15.11
CA ALA A 198 -12.90 -2.35 -16.07
C ALA A 198 -12.13 -1.72 -17.25
N ARG A 199 -10.85 -1.37 -17.04
CA ARG A 199 -10.00 -0.66 -18.02
C ARG A 199 -9.06 -1.59 -18.80
N LEU A 200 -9.04 -2.88 -18.49
CA LEU A 200 -8.20 -3.82 -19.21
C LEU A 200 -8.81 -4.08 -20.59
N ASP A 201 -7.97 -4.21 -21.60
CA ASP A 201 -8.36 -4.61 -22.95
C ASP A 201 -8.01 -6.09 -23.22
N VAL A 202 -8.09 -6.92 -22.17
CA VAL A 202 -7.78 -8.35 -22.22
C VAL A 202 -8.94 -9.16 -21.62
N PRO A 203 -9.46 -10.19 -22.33
CA PRO A 203 -10.51 -11.05 -21.79
C PRO A 203 -10.09 -11.72 -20.47
N PRO A 204 -11.01 -11.89 -19.50
CA PRO A 204 -12.45 -11.57 -19.58
C PRO A 204 -12.78 -10.11 -19.26
N PHE A 205 -11.78 -9.26 -19.06
CA PHE A 205 -11.95 -7.91 -18.54
C PHE A 205 -12.10 -6.84 -19.65
N GLY A 206 -12.50 -5.63 -19.25
CA GLY A 206 -12.90 -4.54 -20.16
C GLY A 206 -14.42 -4.32 -20.20
N TYR A 207 -14.97 -3.76 -19.12
CA TYR A 207 -16.42 -3.63 -18.96
C TYR A 207 -16.84 -2.21 -18.57
N HIS A 208 -18.06 -1.86 -18.98
CA HIS A 208 -18.64 -0.53 -18.76
C HIS A 208 -19.95 -0.58 -17.97
N THR A 209 -20.60 -1.76 -17.91
CA THR A 209 -21.87 -1.95 -17.21
C THR A 209 -21.73 -2.91 -16.03
N MET A 210 -22.72 -2.90 -15.13
CA MET A 210 -22.73 -3.77 -13.95
C MET A 210 -22.72 -5.25 -14.35
N GLN A 211 -23.56 -5.62 -15.31
CA GLN A 211 -23.69 -7.01 -15.76
C GLN A 211 -22.40 -7.51 -16.42
N GLN A 212 -21.84 -6.73 -17.36
CA GLN A 212 -20.55 -7.07 -17.99
C GLN A 212 -19.44 -7.26 -16.96
N GLY A 213 -19.40 -6.41 -15.93
CA GLY A 213 -18.42 -6.56 -14.87
C GLY A 213 -18.65 -7.84 -14.06
N LEU A 214 -19.89 -8.14 -13.66
CA LEU A 214 -20.19 -9.38 -12.94
C LEU A 214 -19.84 -10.63 -13.77
N ASP A 215 -20.17 -10.64 -15.07
CA ASP A 215 -19.85 -11.73 -15.99
C ASP A 215 -18.32 -11.90 -16.12
N ALA A 216 -17.59 -10.80 -16.29
CA ALA A 216 -16.12 -10.81 -16.37
C ALA A 216 -15.47 -11.39 -15.10
N TRP A 217 -15.94 -10.98 -13.92
CA TRP A 217 -15.44 -11.48 -12.64
C TRP A 217 -15.84 -12.94 -12.38
N HIS A 218 -17.00 -13.38 -12.87
CA HIS A 218 -17.39 -14.79 -12.85
C HIS A 218 -16.42 -15.65 -13.68
N THR A 219 -16.14 -15.25 -14.92
CA THR A 219 -15.16 -15.95 -15.77
C THR A 219 -13.75 -15.90 -15.17
N PHE A 220 -13.34 -14.77 -14.58
CA PHE A 220 -12.03 -14.70 -13.91
C PHE A 220 -11.88 -15.71 -12.77
N PHE A 221 -12.87 -15.81 -11.87
CA PHE A 221 -12.81 -16.77 -10.78
C PHE A 221 -12.97 -18.22 -11.25
N GLU A 222 -13.72 -18.47 -12.32
CA GLU A 222 -13.75 -19.77 -13.00
C GLU A 222 -12.36 -20.16 -13.51
N ILE A 223 -11.69 -19.29 -14.26
CA ILE A 223 -10.32 -19.54 -14.72
C ILE A 223 -9.43 -19.81 -13.51
N CYS A 224 -9.45 -18.97 -12.46
CA CYS A 224 -8.64 -19.23 -11.26
C CYS A 224 -8.94 -20.58 -10.59
N SER A 225 -10.18 -21.09 -10.67
CA SER A 225 -10.58 -22.36 -10.09
C SER A 225 -9.99 -23.59 -10.82
N GLU A 226 -9.58 -23.42 -12.08
CA GLU A 226 -8.94 -24.48 -12.88
C GLU A 226 -7.45 -24.68 -12.53
N SER A 227 -6.86 -23.79 -11.71
CA SER A 227 -5.46 -23.92 -11.30
C SER A 227 -5.34 -24.78 -10.04
N ASP A 228 -4.64 -25.92 -10.16
CA ASP A 228 -4.28 -26.78 -9.04
C ASP A 228 -3.49 -26.01 -7.96
N PHE A 229 -2.62 -25.08 -8.37
CA PHE A 229 -1.84 -24.26 -7.45
C PHE A 229 -2.71 -23.28 -6.68
N LEU A 230 -3.64 -22.57 -7.35
CA LEU A 230 -4.49 -21.59 -6.67
C LEU A 230 -5.54 -22.25 -5.76
N THR A 231 -5.92 -23.49 -6.04
CA THR A 231 -6.92 -24.25 -5.26
C THR A 231 -6.30 -25.18 -4.21
N GLY A 232 -4.96 -25.24 -4.12
CA GLY A 232 -4.21 -26.08 -3.19
C GLY A 232 -4.27 -27.58 -3.46
N GLN A 233 -4.55 -27.93 -4.71
CA GLN A 233 -4.45 -29.29 -5.21
C GLN A 233 -3.03 -29.64 -5.66
N ALA A 234 -2.20 -28.63 -5.97
CA ALA A 234 -0.79 -28.83 -6.30
C ALA A 234 0.03 -29.22 -5.06
N PRO A 235 1.05 -30.09 -5.20
CA PRO A 235 1.94 -30.44 -4.10
C PRO A 235 2.69 -29.20 -3.58
N PRO A 236 2.91 -29.11 -2.26
CA PRO A 236 3.65 -27.99 -1.68
C PRO A 236 5.11 -28.03 -2.15
N SER A 237 5.71 -26.86 -2.36
CA SER A 237 7.12 -26.74 -2.76
C SER A 237 8.10 -27.22 -1.68
N ASP A 238 7.65 -27.32 -0.43
CA ASP A 238 8.38 -27.83 0.71
C ASP A 238 7.53 -28.94 1.38
N PRO A 239 8.05 -30.18 1.50
CA PRO A 239 7.32 -31.31 2.11
C PRO A 239 6.80 -31.04 3.53
N GLY A 240 7.36 -30.06 4.24
CA GLY A 240 6.93 -29.68 5.60
C GLY A 240 5.83 -28.62 5.68
N ARG A 241 5.37 -28.06 4.55
CA ARG A 241 4.38 -26.97 4.53
C ARG A 241 3.07 -27.39 3.86
N PRO A 242 1.92 -26.85 4.31
CA PRO A 242 0.65 -27.10 3.63
C PRO A 242 0.69 -26.54 2.19
N PRO A 243 -0.07 -27.14 1.25
CA PRO A 243 -0.29 -26.57 -0.07
C PRO A 243 -0.74 -25.12 0.01
N PHE A 244 -0.29 -24.30 -0.95
CA PHE A 244 -0.79 -22.93 -1.08
C PHE A 244 -2.24 -22.95 -1.54
N VAL A 245 -3.11 -22.17 -0.90
CA VAL A 245 -4.48 -21.94 -1.38
C VAL A 245 -4.69 -20.43 -1.46
N ALA A 246 -5.11 -19.95 -2.63
CA ALA A 246 -5.35 -18.52 -2.85
C ALA A 246 -6.55 -18.04 -2.03
N SER A 247 -6.40 -16.96 -1.27
CA SER A 247 -7.52 -16.24 -0.67
C SER A 247 -8.07 -15.19 -1.63
N LEU A 248 -9.29 -14.69 -1.39
CA LEU A 248 -9.78 -13.53 -2.12
C LEU A 248 -8.78 -12.36 -2.05
N ASP A 249 -8.20 -12.09 -0.88
CA ASP A 249 -7.22 -11.01 -0.68
C ASP A 249 -6.01 -11.15 -1.59
N PHE A 250 -5.55 -12.39 -1.83
CA PHE A 250 -4.48 -12.66 -2.80
C PHE A 250 -4.94 -12.38 -4.23
N LEU A 251 -6.09 -12.92 -4.64
CA LEU A 251 -6.62 -12.80 -6.00
C LEU A 251 -6.95 -11.35 -6.38
N ILE A 252 -7.30 -10.51 -5.41
CA ILE A 252 -7.56 -9.07 -5.62
C ILE A 252 -6.38 -8.18 -5.20
N SER A 253 -5.27 -8.75 -4.75
CA SER A 253 -4.05 -7.97 -4.52
C SER A 253 -3.49 -7.48 -5.87
N PRO A 254 -2.78 -6.33 -5.93
CA PRO A 254 -2.19 -5.87 -7.18
C PRO A 254 -1.25 -6.90 -7.84
N ASP A 255 -0.48 -7.64 -7.04
CA ASP A 255 0.46 -8.65 -7.52
C ASP A 255 -0.23 -9.95 -7.93
N GLY A 256 -1.07 -10.49 -7.06
CA GLY A 256 -1.79 -11.74 -7.32
C GLY A 256 -2.75 -11.63 -8.49
N PHE A 257 -3.54 -10.54 -8.56
CA PHE A 257 -4.44 -10.27 -9.68
C PHE A 257 -3.68 -10.23 -11.02
N ARG A 258 -2.58 -9.47 -11.08
CA ARG A 258 -1.75 -9.37 -12.29
C ARG A 258 -1.23 -10.75 -12.72
N LYS A 259 -0.65 -11.51 -11.80
CA LYS A 259 -0.12 -12.85 -12.09
C LYS A 259 -1.21 -13.84 -12.53
N CYS A 260 -2.43 -13.73 -12.00
CA CYS A 260 -3.57 -14.54 -12.44
C CYS A 260 -3.97 -14.17 -13.88
N VAL A 261 -4.08 -12.87 -14.19
CA VAL A 261 -4.38 -12.39 -15.55
C VAL A 261 -3.27 -12.77 -16.55
N GLU A 262 -2.02 -12.77 -16.12
CA GLU A 262 -0.85 -13.20 -16.91
C GLU A 262 -0.70 -14.74 -17.01
N ASN A 263 -1.68 -15.50 -16.52
CA ASN A 263 -1.71 -16.97 -16.59
C ASN A 263 -0.52 -17.67 -15.91
N HIS A 264 0.05 -17.07 -14.86
CA HIS A 264 1.25 -17.61 -14.20
C HIS A 264 1.00 -18.91 -13.42
N TYR A 265 -0.26 -19.28 -13.16
CA TYR A 265 -0.63 -20.36 -12.25
C TYR A 265 -1.29 -21.57 -12.94
N HIS A 266 -1.39 -21.55 -14.27
CA HIS A 266 -2.04 -22.59 -15.07
C HIS A 266 -1.02 -23.37 -15.90
N ARG A 267 0.17 -23.59 -15.35
CA ARG A 267 1.21 -24.37 -16.03
C ARG A 267 0.88 -25.85 -15.90
N GLU A 268 0.68 -26.51 -17.04
CA GLU A 268 0.70 -27.96 -17.20
C GLU A 268 2.04 -28.57 -16.73
#